data_AF-A0A7C1W110-F1
#
_entry.id   AF-A0A7C1W110-F1
#
_cell.length_a   1.000
_cell.length_b   1.000
_cell.length_c   1.000
_cell.angle_alpha   90.00
_cell.angle_beta   90.00
_cell.angle_gamma   90.00
#
_symmetry.space_group_name_H-M   'P 1'
#
loop_
_entity.id
_entity.type
_entity.pdbx_description
1 polymer ?
#
loop_
_entity_poly.entity_id
_entity_poly.type
_entity_poly.pdbx_seq_one_letter_code
_entity_poly.pdbx_strand_id
1 'polypeptide(L)'
;MTTKKKESAQRKKKQGKKSRASGAAFELRTRADLEKKGWRVDKWTSNVEFMSLDKINKKELKLNWEPNNCVNGVSPALGRLIPAKPKFVYNPELKKRIMIGNSSGFPDFIAFKFYRGYNGIKTYEVVGVESKSDGQLEKLEKEKCQWLLKNHVFSRVLIAKKTKVKNRIVVEYRDFDTTSVQEKNNG
;
A
#
# COMPACT_ATOMS: atom_id res chain seq x y z
N MET A 1 34.83 11.67 13.64
CA MET A 1 34.20 10.51 12.95
C MET A 1 35.24 9.79 12.11
N THR A 2 35.49 8.51 12.40
CA THR A 2 36.43 7.67 11.64
C THR A 2 36.03 7.61 10.15
N THR A 3 37.02 7.61 9.26
CA THR A 3 36.86 7.54 7.79
C THR A 3 35.90 6.43 7.35
N LYS A 4 35.97 5.26 8.01
CA LYS A 4 35.05 4.12 7.80
C LYS A 4 33.56 4.45 8.02
N LYS A 5 33.23 5.30 9.01
CA LYS A 5 31.83 5.69 9.30
C LYS A 5 31.27 6.64 8.23
N LYS A 6 32.11 7.51 7.66
CA LYS A 6 31.71 8.40 6.56
C LYS A 6 31.46 7.62 5.27
N GLU A 7 32.33 6.68 4.93
CA GLU A 7 32.20 5.85 3.72
C GLU A 7 30.94 4.97 3.75
N SER A 8 30.66 4.32 4.87
CA SER A 8 29.45 3.49 5.04
C SER A 8 28.16 4.29 4.91
N ALA A 9 28.10 5.50 5.49
CA ALA A 9 26.98 6.41 5.33
C ALA A 9 26.77 6.83 3.86
N GLN A 10 27.85 7.09 3.14
CA GLN A 10 27.79 7.48 1.73
C GLN A 10 27.32 6.32 0.83
N ARG A 11 27.74 5.08 1.12
CA ARG A 11 27.24 3.87 0.43
C ARG A 11 25.75 3.68 0.66
N LYS A 12 25.26 3.78 1.90
CA LYS A 12 23.81 3.69 2.22
C LYS A 12 23.00 4.77 1.50
N LYS A 13 23.49 6.01 1.44
CA LYS A 13 22.83 7.10 0.67
C LYS A 13 22.72 6.75 -0.82
N LYS A 14 23.80 6.24 -1.44
CA LYS A 14 23.78 5.81 -2.84
C LYS A 14 22.81 4.65 -3.08
N GLN A 15 22.82 3.65 -2.19
CA GLN A 15 21.90 2.52 -2.25
C GLN A 15 20.44 2.98 -2.15
N GLY A 16 20.10 3.81 -1.17
CA GLY A 16 18.73 4.32 -1.02
C GLY A 16 18.25 5.18 -2.20
N LYS A 17 19.15 5.91 -2.88
CA LYS A 17 18.82 6.58 -4.15
C LYS A 17 18.50 5.58 -5.26
N LYS A 18 19.34 4.56 -5.43
CA LYS A 18 19.13 3.48 -6.42
C LYS A 18 17.84 2.71 -6.17
N SER A 19 17.56 2.34 -4.91
CA SER A 19 16.34 1.62 -4.54
C SER A 19 15.08 2.43 -4.85
N ARG A 20 15.05 3.73 -4.51
CA ARG A 20 13.92 4.61 -4.82
C ARG A 20 13.70 4.77 -6.33
N ALA A 21 14.79 4.97 -7.09
CA ALA A 21 14.70 5.06 -8.54
C ALA A 21 14.19 3.75 -9.17
N SER A 22 14.67 2.60 -8.69
CA SER A 22 14.19 1.29 -9.14
C SER A 22 12.73 1.04 -8.76
N GLY A 23 12.30 1.49 -7.57
CA GLY A 23 10.90 1.40 -7.13
C GLY A 23 9.97 2.21 -8.02
N ALA A 24 10.29 3.49 -8.22
CA ALA A 24 9.53 4.36 -9.12
C ALA A 24 9.49 3.84 -10.57
N ALA A 25 10.60 3.30 -11.08
CA ALA A 25 10.64 2.69 -12.41
C ALA A 25 9.79 1.41 -12.49
N PHE A 26 9.66 0.66 -11.40
CA PHE A 26 8.79 -0.52 -11.36
C PHE A 26 7.32 -0.12 -11.28
N GLU A 27 6.95 0.87 -10.44
CA GLU A 27 5.62 1.47 -10.40
C GLU A 27 5.14 1.92 -11.80
N LEU A 28 5.98 2.68 -12.53
CA LEU A 28 5.67 3.12 -13.89
C LEU A 28 5.44 1.94 -14.86
N ARG A 29 6.22 0.86 -14.70
CA ARG A 29 6.06 -0.35 -15.51
C ARG A 29 4.78 -1.09 -15.18
N THR A 30 4.42 -1.21 -13.90
CA THR A 30 3.15 -1.79 -13.46
C THR A 30 1.97 -1.05 -14.06
N ARG A 31 2.01 0.29 -14.03
CA ARG A 31 0.98 1.14 -14.64
C ARG A 31 0.85 0.87 -16.15
N ALA A 32 1.96 0.95 -16.88
CA ALA A 32 1.96 0.75 -18.33
C ALA A 32 1.49 -0.65 -18.73
N ASP A 33 1.83 -1.68 -17.95
CA ASP A 33 1.38 -3.06 -18.19
C ASP A 33 -0.14 -3.23 -17.97
N LEU A 34 -0.69 -2.64 -16.90
CA LEU A 34 -2.14 -2.62 -16.66
C LEU A 34 -2.90 -1.86 -17.75
N GLU A 35 -2.42 -0.68 -18.14
CA GLU A 35 -3.02 0.11 -19.22
C GLU A 35 -3.00 -0.68 -20.54
N LYS A 36 -1.91 -1.37 -20.85
CA LYS A 36 -1.82 -2.28 -22.00
C LYS A 36 -2.84 -3.44 -21.95
N LYS A 37 -3.19 -3.92 -20.74
CA LYS A 37 -4.23 -4.95 -20.50
C LYS A 37 -5.67 -4.38 -20.51
N GLY A 38 -5.82 -3.09 -20.85
CA GLY A 38 -7.11 -2.42 -20.99
C GLY A 38 -7.69 -1.90 -19.67
N TRP A 39 -6.86 -1.75 -18.63
CA TRP A 39 -7.26 -1.09 -17.39
C TRP A 39 -7.08 0.42 -17.51
N ARG A 40 -7.95 1.19 -16.88
CA ARG A 40 -7.68 2.59 -16.56
C ARG A 40 -7.03 2.64 -15.18
N VAL A 41 -5.91 3.33 -15.07
CA VAL A 41 -5.10 3.34 -13.84
C VAL A 41 -4.94 4.77 -13.36
N ASP A 42 -5.08 4.98 -12.05
CA ASP A 42 -4.77 6.26 -11.41
C ASP A 42 -3.97 6.04 -10.12
N LYS A 43 -3.27 7.09 -9.66
CA LYS A 43 -2.65 7.09 -8.34
C LYS A 43 -3.77 7.10 -7.29
N TRP A 44 -3.66 6.22 -6.30
CA TRP A 44 -4.56 6.26 -5.16
C TRP A 44 -4.02 7.26 -4.12
N THR A 45 -4.89 8.13 -3.63
CA THR A 45 -4.51 9.28 -2.77
C THR A 45 -5.09 9.19 -1.37
N SER A 46 -5.54 8.01 -0.95
CA SER A 46 -6.06 7.77 0.41
C SER A 46 -5.20 6.73 1.14
N ASN A 47 -5.16 6.80 2.46
CA ASN A 47 -4.52 5.81 3.32
C ASN A 47 -5.55 5.20 4.26
N VAL A 48 -5.25 4.01 4.77
CA VAL A 48 -5.97 3.43 5.89
C VAL A 48 -5.23 3.79 7.17
N GLU A 49 -5.92 4.47 8.09
CA GLU A 49 -5.46 4.75 9.45
C GLU A 49 -6.19 3.80 10.40
N PHE A 50 -5.43 3.03 11.17
CA PHE A 50 -5.98 2.23 12.26
C PHE A 50 -5.95 3.04 13.55
N MET A 51 -7.10 3.16 14.22
CA MET A 51 -7.20 3.89 15.49
C MET A 51 -6.74 3.02 16.66
N SER A 52 -6.01 3.61 17.62
CA SER A 52 -5.74 2.94 18.89
C SER A 52 -6.96 3.00 19.79
N LEU A 53 -7.18 1.95 20.58
CA LEU A 53 -8.32 1.83 21.50
C LEU A 53 -8.42 3.02 22.46
N ASP A 54 -7.28 3.50 22.93
CA ASP A 54 -7.12 4.64 23.85
C ASP A 54 -7.58 5.98 23.26
N LYS A 55 -7.74 6.09 21.94
CA LYS A 55 -8.24 7.30 21.26
C LYS A 55 -9.71 7.21 20.85
N ILE A 56 -10.35 6.06 21.04
CA ILE A 56 -11.73 5.84 20.63
C ILE A 56 -12.65 6.24 21.77
N ASN A 57 -13.63 7.10 21.47
CA ASN A 57 -14.63 7.47 22.46
C ASN A 57 -15.57 6.28 22.71
N LYS A 58 -15.98 6.03 23.97
CA LYS A 58 -16.79 4.85 24.36
C LYS A 58 -18.10 4.69 23.57
N LYS A 59 -18.62 5.77 22.97
CA LYS A 59 -19.79 5.72 22.07
C LYS A 59 -19.50 5.07 20.72
N GLU A 60 -18.35 5.34 20.10
CA GLU A 60 -17.96 4.77 18.80
C GLU A 60 -17.61 3.28 18.92
N LEU A 61 -17.04 2.89 20.07
CA LEU A 61 -16.76 1.50 20.43
C LEU A 61 -18.02 0.62 20.49
N LYS A 62 -19.17 1.16 20.91
CA LYS A 62 -20.41 0.36 21.04
C LYS A 62 -21.09 0.03 19.71
N LEU A 63 -20.79 0.76 18.62
CA LEU A 63 -21.49 0.59 17.35
C LEU A 63 -20.86 -0.46 16.42
N ASN A 64 -19.54 -0.68 16.54
CA ASN A 64 -18.74 -1.44 15.54
C ASN A 64 -17.84 -2.52 16.13
N TRP A 65 -18.03 -2.89 17.40
CA TRP A 65 -17.12 -3.82 18.09
C TRP A 65 -17.55 -5.28 17.97
N GLU A 66 -16.75 -6.07 17.25
CA GLU A 66 -16.71 -7.53 17.42
C GLU A 66 -15.44 -7.94 18.17
N PRO A 67 -15.53 -8.62 19.34
CA PRO A 67 -14.40 -8.82 20.25
C PRO A 67 -13.23 -9.64 19.70
N ASN A 68 -13.44 -10.45 18.66
CA ASN A 68 -12.53 -11.56 18.33
C ASN A 68 -11.45 -11.25 17.27
N ASN A 69 -11.20 -9.98 16.93
CA ASN A 69 -10.30 -9.63 15.81
C ASN A 69 -9.13 -8.69 16.17
N CYS A 70 -8.87 -8.40 17.44
CA CYS A 70 -7.79 -7.49 17.81
C CYS A 70 -6.40 -8.14 17.66
N VAL A 71 -5.52 -7.55 16.85
CA VAL A 71 -4.09 -7.94 16.77
C VAL A 71 -3.28 -6.80 17.40
N ASN A 72 -2.47 -7.11 18.42
CA ASN A 72 -1.61 -6.14 19.11
C ASN A 72 -2.32 -4.90 19.71
N GLY A 73 -3.56 -5.04 20.21
CA GLY A 73 -4.31 -3.94 20.82
C GLY A 73 -4.91 -2.92 19.84
N VAL A 74 -4.80 -3.16 18.53
CA VAL A 74 -5.47 -2.39 17.48
C VAL A 74 -6.56 -3.27 16.89
N SER A 75 -7.82 -2.85 17.01
CA SER A 75 -8.93 -3.56 16.38
C SER A 75 -8.97 -3.21 14.88
N PRO A 76 -8.78 -4.16 13.95
CA PRO A 76 -8.94 -3.95 12.52
C PRO A 76 -10.34 -3.43 12.15
N ALA A 77 -11.35 -3.61 13.02
CA ALA A 77 -12.69 -3.08 12.81
C ALA A 77 -12.76 -1.53 12.85
N LEU A 78 -11.73 -0.86 13.36
CA LEU A 78 -11.68 0.60 13.56
C LEU A 78 -10.67 1.31 12.65
N GLY A 79 -10.42 0.74 11.48
CA GLY A 79 -9.74 1.47 10.40
C GLY A 79 -10.64 2.51 9.75
N ARG A 80 -10.06 3.57 9.18
CA ARG A 80 -10.78 4.53 8.33
C ARG A 80 -9.90 5.00 7.18
N LEU A 81 -10.54 5.43 6.08
CA LEU A 81 -9.84 6.13 5.01
C LEU A 81 -9.53 7.57 5.44
N ILE A 82 -8.28 7.97 5.26
CA ILE A 82 -7.83 9.35 5.41
C ILE A 82 -7.14 9.81 4.14
N PRO A 83 -7.21 11.10 3.77
CA PRO A 83 -6.40 11.63 2.67
C PRO A 83 -4.91 11.39 2.93
N ALA A 84 -4.17 10.98 1.90
CA ALA A 84 -2.72 10.88 1.99
C ALA A 84 -2.12 12.28 2.17
N LYS A 85 -1.35 12.47 3.25
CA LYS A 85 -0.74 13.77 3.60
C LYS A 85 0.77 13.71 3.45
N PRO A 86 1.41 14.69 2.79
CA PRO A 86 2.86 14.72 2.68
C PRO A 86 3.50 14.78 4.05
N LYS A 87 4.49 13.91 4.29
CA LYS A 87 5.26 13.92 5.54
C LYS A 87 6.40 14.92 5.41
N PHE A 88 6.29 16.01 6.15
CA PHE A 88 7.35 17.00 6.29
C PHE A 88 8.06 16.80 7.64
N VAL A 89 9.38 16.71 7.61
CA VAL A 89 10.22 16.67 8.80
C VAL A 89 11.15 17.87 8.79
N TYR A 90 11.28 18.51 9.95
CA TYR A 90 12.23 19.59 10.13
C TYR A 90 13.66 19.03 10.15
N ASN A 91 14.53 19.58 9.32
CA ASN A 91 15.96 19.31 9.32
C ASN A 91 16.69 20.45 10.04
N PRO A 92 17.25 20.23 11.25
CA PRO A 92 17.96 21.25 12.00
C PRO A 92 19.20 21.80 11.30
N GLU A 93 19.95 20.95 10.58
CA GLU A 93 21.18 21.34 9.88
C GLU A 93 20.90 22.31 8.72
N LEU A 94 19.77 22.12 8.03
CA LEU A 94 19.36 22.95 6.91
C LEU A 94 18.38 24.07 7.30
N LYS A 95 17.98 24.13 8.58
CA LYS A 95 16.94 25.03 9.13
C LYS A 95 15.66 25.08 8.27
N LYS A 96 15.28 23.94 7.68
CA LYS A 96 14.17 23.84 6.70
C LYS A 96 13.33 22.61 6.96
N ARG A 97 12.02 22.69 6.67
CA ARG A 97 11.16 21.51 6.55
C ARG A 97 11.44 20.84 5.21
N ILE A 98 11.74 19.56 5.24
CA ILE A 98 12.01 18.74 4.06
C ILE A 98 10.90 17.70 3.96
N MET A 99 10.37 17.51 2.76
CA MET A 99 9.47 16.40 2.48
C MET A 99 10.28 15.10 2.50
N ILE A 100 10.00 14.21 3.44
CA ILE A 100 10.77 12.97 3.66
C ILE A 100 10.12 11.73 3.04
N GLY A 101 8.92 11.86 2.49
CA GLY A 101 8.24 10.77 1.81
C GLY A 101 7.18 11.30 0.85
N ASN A 102 7.02 10.59 -0.26
CA ASN A 102 5.88 10.78 -1.13
C ASN A 102 4.64 10.31 -0.37
N SER A 103 3.63 11.16 -0.31
CA SER A 103 2.32 10.83 0.25
C SER A 103 1.48 10.12 -0.79
N SER A 104 2.03 9.05 -1.38
CA SER A 104 1.18 8.13 -2.11
C SER A 104 0.21 7.51 -1.11
N GLY A 105 -1.04 7.38 -1.52
CA GLY A 105 -1.99 6.56 -0.79
C GLY A 105 -1.50 5.12 -0.68
N PHE A 106 -2.28 4.31 0.02
CA PHE A 106 -2.13 2.86 -0.04
C PHE A 106 -3.45 2.26 -0.50
N PRO A 107 -3.45 1.45 -1.57
CA PRO A 107 -2.29 0.94 -2.34
C PRO A 107 -1.67 1.98 -3.28
N ASP A 108 -0.61 1.63 -4.02
CA ASP A 108 0.04 2.52 -5.01
C ASP A 108 -0.92 3.07 -6.07
N PHE A 109 -1.79 2.22 -6.60
CA PHE A 109 -2.73 2.55 -7.67
C PHE A 109 -4.14 2.05 -7.39
N ILE A 110 -5.10 2.75 -7.98
CA ILE A 110 -6.42 2.24 -8.28
C ILE A 110 -6.46 1.88 -9.77
N ALA A 111 -6.96 0.69 -10.10
CA ALA A 111 -7.19 0.29 -11.48
C ALA A 111 -8.66 -0.11 -11.65
N PHE A 112 -9.28 0.34 -12.73
CA PHE A 112 -10.66 0.02 -13.02
C PHE A 112 -10.87 -0.30 -14.49
N LYS A 113 -11.77 -1.25 -14.75
CA LYS A 113 -12.11 -1.72 -16.09
C LYS A 113 -13.62 -1.92 -16.18
N PHE A 114 -14.18 -1.62 -17.35
CA PHE A 114 -15.59 -1.90 -17.60
C PHE A 114 -15.83 -3.42 -17.52
N TYR A 115 -16.78 -3.83 -16.69
CA TYR A 115 -17.10 -5.24 -16.49
C TYR A 115 -18.30 -5.64 -17.35
N ARG A 116 -19.49 -5.10 -17.05
CA ARG A 116 -20.72 -5.38 -17.80
C ARG A 116 -21.75 -4.25 -17.64
N GLY A 117 -22.62 -4.08 -18.62
CA GLY A 117 -23.83 -3.26 -18.47
C GLY A 117 -25.01 -4.14 -18.06
N TYR A 118 -25.83 -3.72 -17.09
CA TYR A 118 -27.15 -4.32 -16.83
C TYR A 118 -28.19 -3.20 -16.82
N ASN A 119 -29.27 -3.35 -17.60
CA ASN A 119 -30.32 -2.34 -17.77
C ASN A 119 -29.78 -0.92 -18.08
N GLY A 120 -28.73 -0.83 -18.92
CA GLY A 120 -28.10 0.45 -19.27
C GLY A 120 -27.14 1.03 -18.21
N ILE A 121 -27.03 0.42 -17.03
CA ILE A 121 -26.10 0.84 -15.97
C ILE A 121 -24.73 0.21 -16.23
N LYS A 122 -23.71 1.05 -16.40
CA LYS A 122 -22.32 0.60 -16.57
C LYS A 122 -21.75 0.18 -15.21
N THR A 123 -21.32 -1.07 -15.10
CA THR A 123 -20.57 -1.55 -13.92
C THR A 123 -19.09 -1.61 -14.22
N TYR A 124 -18.29 -1.27 -13.22
CA TYR A 124 -16.84 -1.30 -13.30
C TYR A 124 -16.31 -2.25 -12.25
N GLU A 125 -15.33 -3.05 -12.65
CA GLU A 125 -14.46 -3.71 -11.70
C GLU A 125 -13.43 -2.70 -11.21
N VAL A 126 -13.30 -2.56 -9.89
CA VAL A 126 -12.39 -1.60 -9.25
C VAL A 126 -11.46 -2.36 -8.31
N VAL A 127 -10.16 -2.28 -8.58
CA VAL A 127 -9.11 -3.03 -7.89
C VAL A 127 -8.04 -2.10 -7.33
N GLY A 128 -7.54 -2.44 -6.16
CA GLY A 128 -6.31 -1.84 -5.63
C GLY A 128 -5.09 -2.53 -6.21
N VAL A 129 -4.00 -1.81 -6.49
CA VAL A 129 -2.75 -2.42 -6.98
C VAL A 129 -1.55 -1.90 -6.20
N GLU A 130 -0.83 -2.81 -5.57
CA GLU A 130 0.38 -2.53 -4.79
C GLU A 130 1.63 -3.07 -5.51
N SER A 131 2.63 -2.22 -5.75
CA SER A 131 3.82 -2.58 -6.53
C SER A 131 5.02 -2.89 -5.62
N LYS A 132 5.35 -4.17 -5.49
CA LYS A 132 6.50 -4.62 -4.69
C LYS A 132 7.49 -5.35 -5.59
N SER A 133 8.72 -4.84 -5.68
CA SER A 133 9.75 -5.47 -6.54
C SER A 133 10.00 -6.95 -6.18
N ASP A 134 9.89 -7.32 -4.91
CA ASP A 134 10.00 -8.70 -4.40
C ASP A 134 8.64 -9.42 -4.31
N GLY A 135 7.54 -8.69 -4.47
CA GLY A 135 6.17 -9.17 -4.33
C GLY A 135 5.72 -9.35 -2.88
N GLN A 136 6.52 -8.99 -1.87
CA GLN A 136 6.19 -9.23 -0.45
C GLN A 136 5.61 -7.98 0.19
N LEU A 137 4.53 -8.14 0.96
CA LEU A 137 3.93 -7.07 1.76
C LEU A 137 4.45 -7.11 3.20
N GLU A 138 4.69 -5.93 3.77
CA GLU A 138 4.92 -5.74 5.19
C GLU A 138 3.63 -6.00 5.99
N LYS A 139 3.75 -6.31 7.30
CA LYS A 139 2.60 -6.64 8.15
C LYS A 139 1.48 -5.58 8.06
N LEU A 140 1.85 -4.31 8.18
CA LEU A 140 0.89 -3.21 8.10
C LEU A 140 0.23 -3.11 6.71
N GLU A 141 0.97 -3.34 5.63
CA GLU A 141 0.41 -3.33 4.27
C GLU A 141 -0.65 -4.44 4.10
N LYS A 142 -0.38 -5.64 4.64
CA LYS A 142 -1.35 -6.75 4.66
C LYS A 142 -2.62 -6.38 5.43
N GLU A 143 -2.48 -5.77 6.60
CA GLU A 143 -3.61 -5.32 7.42
C GLU A 143 -4.45 -4.28 6.64
N LYS A 144 -3.81 -3.33 5.96
CA LYS A 144 -4.51 -2.36 5.11
C LYS A 144 -5.24 -3.03 3.94
N CYS A 145 -4.61 -3.98 3.25
CA CYS A 145 -5.27 -4.74 2.18
C CYS A 145 -6.51 -5.47 2.70
N GLN A 146 -6.38 -6.17 3.83
CA GLN A 146 -7.49 -6.88 4.46
C GLN A 146 -8.63 -5.93 4.85
N TRP A 147 -8.31 -4.77 5.42
CA TRP A 147 -9.31 -3.76 5.76
C TRP A 147 -10.04 -3.23 4.52
N LEU A 148 -9.31 -2.89 3.45
CA LEU A 148 -9.88 -2.37 2.21
C LEU A 148 -10.85 -3.37 1.56
N LEU A 149 -10.51 -4.67 1.60
CA LEU A 149 -11.37 -5.74 1.07
C LEU A 149 -12.59 -5.97 1.94
N LYS A 150 -12.42 -6.06 3.27
CA LYS A 150 -13.53 -6.28 4.21
C LYS A 150 -14.56 -5.14 4.16
N ASN A 151 -14.13 -3.92 3.88
CA ASN A 151 -15.01 -2.75 3.76
C ASN A 151 -15.46 -2.47 2.32
N HIS A 152 -15.24 -3.40 1.39
CA HIS A 152 -15.65 -3.29 -0.01
C HIS A 152 -15.17 -2.00 -0.72
N VAL A 153 -14.02 -1.46 -0.32
CA VAL A 153 -13.39 -0.31 -1.00
C VAL A 153 -12.87 -0.76 -2.38
N PHE A 154 -12.33 -1.97 -2.44
CA PHE A 154 -11.91 -2.62 -3.67
C PHE A 154 -12.53 -4.02 -3.76
N SER A 155 -12.83 -4.45 -4.99
CA SER A 155 -13.28 -5.83 -5.25
C SER A 155 -12.18 -6.86 -5.01
N ARG A 156 -10.93 -6.48 -5.29
CA ARG A 156 -9.71 -7.24 -5.02
C ARG A 156 -8.51 -6.29 -4.91
N VAL A 157 -7.42 -6.79 -4.33
CA VAL A 157 -6.13 -6.09 -4.32
C VAL A 157 -5.09 -6.97 -5.01
N LEU A 158 -4.45 -6.43 -6.04
CA LEU A 158 -3.39 -7.10 -6.81
C LEU A 158 -2.02 -6.69 -6.28
N ILE A 159 -1.15 -7.67 -6.07
CA ILE A 159 0.26 -7.43 -5.73
C ILE A 159 1.10 -7.63 -6.98
N ALA A 160 1.59 -6.53 -7.53
CA ALA A 160 2.48 -6.55 -8.69
C ALA A 160 3.91 -6.87 -8.24
N LYS A 161 4.49 -7.91 -8.85
CA LYS A 161 5.84 -8.41 -8.60
C LYS A 161 6.71 -8.28 -9.85
N LYS A 162 7.97 -7.90 -9.64
CA LYS A 162 8.96 -7.83 -10.69
C LYS A 162 9.54 -9.22 -10.96
N THR A 163 9.40 -9.71 -12.19
CA THR A 163 10.00 -10.98 -12.62
C THR A 163 10.90 -10.77 -13.84
N LYS A 164 12.07 -11.42 -13.86
CA LYS A 164 13.00 -11.35 -14.97
C LYS A 164 12.82 -12.58 -15.86
N VAL A 165 12.39 -12.36 -17.09
CA VAL A 165 12.24 -13.41 -18.11
C VAL A 165 13.25 -13.12 -19.22
N LYS A 166 14.28 -13.98 -19.34
CA LYS A 166 15.44 -13.75 -20.22
C LYS A 166 16.08 -12.38 -19.94
N ASN A 167 16.10 -11.50 -20.94
CA ASN A 167 16.65 -10.14 -20.86
C ASN A 167 15.58 -9.05 -20.63
N ARG A 168 14.35 -9.44 -20.25
CA ARG A 168 13.24 -8.52 -20.06
C ARG A 168 12.69 -8.59 -18.64
N ILE A 169 12.22 -7.45 -18.14
CA ILE A 169 11.47 -7.36 -16.89
C ILE A 169 9.98 -7.40 -17.23
N VAL A 170 9.28 -8.35 -16.63
CA VAL A 170 7.83 -8.56 -16.74
C VAL A 170 7.20 -8.29 -15.38
N VAL A 171 5.94 -7.85 -15.39
CA VAL A 171 5.14 -7.65 -14.18
C VAL A 171 4.20 -8.84 -14.03
N GLU A 172 4.35 -9.57 -12.93
CA GLU A 172 3.43 -10.63 -12.52
C GLU A 172 2.47 -10.09 -11.47
N TYR A 173 1.23 -10.56 -11.48
CA TYR A 173 0.20 -10.13 -10.54
C TYR A 173 -0.28 -11.36 -9.78
N ARG A 174 -0.45 -11.20 -8.48
CA ARG A 174 -1.15 -12.16 -7.63
C ARG A 174 -2.24 -11.44 -6.87
N ASP A 175 -3.37 -12.10 -6.67
CA ASP A 175 -4.39 -11.59 -5.76
C ASP A 175 -3.87 -11.64 -4.31
N PHE A 176 -4.21 -10.62 -3.54
CA PHE A 176 -4.01 -10.63 -2.10
C PHE A 176 -5.04 -11.59 -1.47
N ASP A 177 -4.53 -12.65 -0.86
CA ASP A 177 -5.38 -13.65 -0.21
C ASP A 177 -5.50 -13.37 1.30
N THR A 178 -6.74 -13.14 1.73
CA THR A 178 -7.09 -12.87 3.13
C THR A 178 -6.92 -14.08 4.05
N THR A 179 -6.92 -15.30 3.52
CA THR A 179 -6.82 -16.54 4.32
C THR A 179 -5.44 -16.67 5.00
N SER A 180 -4.38 -16.22 4.32
CA SER A 180 -3.00 -16.30 4.78
C SER A 180 -2.66 -15.50 6.05
N VAL A 181 -3.58 -14.64 6.52
CA VAL A 181 -3.40 -13.79 7.71
C VAL A 181 -3.93 -14.47 8.98
N GLN A 182 -4.89 -15.40 8.86
CA GLN A 182 -5.58 -16.00 10.01
C GLN A 182 -4.79 -17.13 10.68
N GLU A 183 -3.97 -17.87 9.93
CA GLU A 183 -3.26 -19.06 10.43
C GLU A 183 -2.15 -18.78 11.46
N LYS A 184 -1.68 -17.52 11.57
CA LYS A 184 -0.61 -17.15 12.52
C LYS A 184 -1.08 -16.64 13.87
N ASN A 185 -2.39 -16.51 14.07
CA ASN A 185 -2.96 -16.00 15.32
C ASN A 185 -3.59 -17.10 16.20
N ASN A 186 -3.58 -18.36 15.73
CA ASN A 186 -4.16 -19.52 16.44
C ASN A 186 -3.09 -20.53 16.92
N GLY A 187 -1.81 -20.14 16.97
CA GLY A 187 -0.69 -20.97 17.40
C GLY A 187 0.19 -20.29 18.43
#